data_AF-A0A2V9V569-F1
#
_entry.id   AF-A0A2V9V569-F1
#
_cell.length_a   1.000
_cell.length_b   1.000
_cell.length_c   1.000
_cell.angle_alpha   90.00
_cell.angle_beta   90.00
_cell.angle_gamma   90.00
#
_symmetry.space_group_name_H-M   'P 1'
#
loop_
_entity.id
_entity.type
_entity.pdbx_description
1 polymer ?
#
loop_
_entity_poly.entity_id
_entity_poly.type
_entity_poly.pdbx_seq_one_letter_code
_entity_poly.pdbx_strand_id
1 'polypeptide(L)' 'MLDRRGRILLAVERYKKGEASLGRAAELAGVAVGQMMTILTEFGVESRIQDEDYLQGLESLRKAW' A
#
# COMPACT_ATOMS: atom_id res chain seq x y z
N MET A 1 13.79 17.60 -5.08
CA MET A 1 12.85 16.67 -5.73
C MET A 1 13.42 15.28 -5.52
N LEU A 2 12.74 14.38 -4.80
CA LEU A 2 13.25 13.01 -4.62
C LEU A 2 13.23 12.29 -5.98
N ASP A 3 14.31 11.58 -6.28
CA ASP A 3 14.35 10.68 -7.43
C ASP A 3 13.36 9.51 -7.22
N ARG A 4 13.15 8.70 -8.26
CA ARG A 4 12.17 7.60 -8.22
C ARG A 4 12.46 6.59 -7.10
N ARG A 5 13.73 6.31 -6.78
CA ARG A 5 14.08 5.40 -5.67
C ARG A 5 13.78 6.03 -4.31
N GLY A 6 14.09 7.32 -4.14
CA GLY A 6 13.77 8.05 -2.92
C GLY A 6 12.27 8.03 -2.57
N ARG A 7 11.40 8.16 -3.58
CA ARG A 7 9.94 8.05 -3.40
C ARG A 7 9.48 6.65 -3.01
N ILE A 8 10.06 5.61 -3.62
CA ILE A 8 9.76 4.21 -3.28
C ILE A 8 10.17 3.89 -1.84
N LEU A 9 11.39 4.25 -1.43
CA LEU A 9 11.85 4.02 -0.06
C LEU A 9 10.96 4.72 0.97
N LEU A 10 10.59 5.98 0.70
CA LEU A 10 9.70 6.72 1.58
C LEU A 10 8.32 6.06 1.70
N ALA A 11 7.76 5.59 0.57
CA ALA A 11 6.48 4.90 0.55
C ALA A 11 6.51 3.60 1.35
N VAL A 12 7.57 2.81 1.19
CA VAL A 12 7.79 1.56 1.94
C VAL A 12 7.88 1.85 3.44
N GLU A 13 8.69 2.82 3.86
CA GLU A 13 8.86 3.16 5.28
C GLU A 13 7.57 3.67 5.92
N ARG A 14 6.82 4.53 5.21
CA ARG A 14 5.52 5.03 5.70
C ARG A 14 4.49 3.90 5.84
N TYR A 15 4.47 2.95 4.90
CA TYR A 15 3.60 1.78 5.00
C TYR A 15 3.99 0.89 6.19
N LYS A 16 5.27 0.58 6.37
CA LYS A 16 5.77 -0.24 7.50
C LYS A 16 5.39 0.34 8.86
N LYS A 17 5.37 1.67 8.97
CA LYS A 17 4.98 2.39 10.21
C LYS A 17 3.46 2.50 10.40
N GLY A 18 2.65 2.08 9.43
CA GLY A 18 1.20 2.29 9.44
C GLY A 18 0.78 3.75 9.19
N GLU A 19 1.71 4.60 8.74
CA GLU A 19 1.45 6.03 8.46
C GLU A 19 0.80 6.25 7.09
N ALA A 20 0.81 5.22 6.23
CA ALA A 20 0.19 5.24 4.92
C ALA A 20 -0.49 3.90 4.63
N SER A 21 -1.72 3.95 4.13
CA SER A 21 -2.38 2.79 3.53
C SER A 21 -1.63 2.34 2.27
N LEU A 22 -1.92 1.13 1.78
CA LEU A 22 -1.33 0.60 0.55
C LEU A 22 -1.56 1.55 -0.64
N GLY A 23 -2.78 2.06 -0.80
CA GLY A 23 -3.12 3.02 -1.85
C GLY A 23 -2.33 4.32 -1.73
N ARG A 24 -2.17 4.84 -0.51
CA ARG A 24 -1.41 6.06 -0.26
C ARG A 24 0.10 5.87 -0.51
N ALA A 25 0.64 4.70 -0.18
CA ALA A 25 2.02 4.34 -0.49
C ALA A 25 2.24 4.24 -2.00
N ALA A 26 1.29 3.66 -2.75
CA ALA A 26 1.35 3.58 -4.21
C ALA A 26 1.36 4.97 -4.88
N GLU A 27 0.52 5.90 -4.41
CA GLU A 27 0.55 7.30 -4.85
C GLU A 27 1.89 7.98 -4.58
N LEU A 28 2.44 7.83 -3.37
CA LEU A 28 3.74 8.41 -2.98
C LEU A 28 4.87 7.89 -3.87
N ALA A 29 4.86 6.59 -4.18
CA ALA A 29 5.82 5.96 -5.07
C ALA A 29 5.56 6.28 -6.57
N GLY A 30 4.36 6.75 -6.92
CA GLY A 30 3.94 6.98 -8.30
C GLY A 30 3.81 5.70 -9.11
N VAL A 31 3.27 4.65 -8.49
CA VAL A 31 3.07 3.31 -9.09
C VAL A 31 1.64 2.84 -8.89
N ALA A 32 1.22 1.82 -9.62
CA ALA A 32 -0.07 1.16 -9.38
C ALA A 32 -0.06 0.41 -8.04
N VAL A 33 -1.23 0.26 -7.41
CA VAL A 33 -1.39 -0.43 -6.11
C VAL A 33 -0.81 -1.86 -6.13
N GLY A 34 -1.12 -2.64 -7.17
CA GLY A 34 -0.56 -3.99 -7.32
C GLY A 34 0.97 -3.99 -7.44
N GLN A 35 1.54 -2.99 -8.09
CA GLN A 35 3.00 -2.83 -8.17
C GLN A 35 3.59 -2.45 -6.80
N MET A 36 2.87 -1.65 -6.01
CA MET A 36 3.28 -1.35 -4.63
C MET A 36 3.28 -2.62 -3.77
N MET A 37 2.34 -3.55 -3.95
CA MET A 37 2.34 -4.85 -3.26
C MET A 37 3.58 -5.68 -3.60
N THR A 38 3.95 -5.75 -4.88
CA THR A 38 5.20 -6.40 -5.31
C THR A 38 6.42 -5.75 -4.66
N ILE A 39 6.50 -4.42 -4.68
CA ILE A 39 7.60 -3.68 -4.04
C ILE A 39 7.67 -3.98 -2.54
N LEU A 40 6.55 -3.93 -1.82
CA LEU A 40 6.55 -4.24 -0.38
C LEU A 40 7.06 -5.66 -0.11
N THR A 41 6.66 -6.63 -0.94
CA THR A 41 7.13 -8.01 -0.86
C THR A 41 8.64 -8.12 -1.09
N GLU A 42 9.17 -7.43 -2.11
CA GLU A 42 10.62 -7.38 -2.39
C GLU A 42 11.42 -6.74 -1.25
N PHE A 43 10.81 -5.81 -0.50
CA PHE A 43 11.40 -5.20 0.69
C PHE A 43 11.20 -6.03 1.98
N GLY A 44 10.65 -7.24 1.87
CA GLY A 44 10.37 -8.12 3.01
C GLY A 44 9.29 -7.58 3.95
N VAL A 45 8.45 -6.67 3.46
CA VAL A 45 7.31 -6.15 4.22
C VAL A 45 6.14 -7.08 3.99
N GLU A 46 5.90 -7.95 4.98
CA GLU A 46 4.71 -8.78 4.98
C GLU A 46 3.48 -7.88 4.97
N SER A 47 2.66 -8.12 3.97
CA SER A 47 1.40 -7.45 3.76
C SER A 47 0.48 -7.70 4.97
N ARG A 48 0.18 -6.65 5.75
CA ARG A 48 -0.90 -6.65 6.75
C ARG A 48 -2.30 -6.77 6.12
N ILE A 49 -2.39 -6.86 4.80
CA ILE A 49 -3.66 -6.87 4.03
C ILE A 49 -4.52 -8.10 4.34
N GLN A 50 -3.98 -9.14 5.00
CA GLN A 50 -4.77 -10.36 5.26
C GLN A 50 -5.98 -10.14 6.18
N ASP A 51 -5.95 -9.18 7.12
CA ASP A 51 -6.98 -9.17 8.18
C ASP A 51 -7.94 -7.98 8.16
N GLU A 52 -7.53 -6.78 7.70
CA GLU A 52 -8.38 -5.58 7.84
C GLU A 52 -9.06 -5.12 6.54
N ASP A 53 -8.43 -5.30 5.38
CA ASP A 53 -8.92 -4.71 4.11
C ASP A 53 -9.93 -5.59 3.36
N TYR A 54 -9.86 -6.92 3.52
CA TYR A 54 -10.80 -7.83 2.85
C TYR A 54 -12.24 -7.63 3.34
N LEU A 55 -12.43 -7.38 4.64
CA LEU A 55 -13.75 -7.19 5.25
C LEU A 55 -14.35 -5.81 4.95
N GLN A 56 -13.53 -4.76 4.89
CA GLN A 56 -14.02 -3.40 4.61
C GLN A 56 -14.44 -3.20 3.15
N GLY A 57 -13.70 -3.77 2.19
CA GLY A 57 -14.08 -3.73 0.77
C GLY A 57 -15.40 -4.45 0.48
N LEU A 58 -15.63 -5.59 1.15
CA LEU A 58 -16.90 -6.33 1.05
C LEU A 58 -18.06 -5.60 1.71
N GLU A 59 -17.83 -4.92 2.85
CA GLU A 59 -18.87 -4.11 3.50
C GLU A 59 -19.32 -2.93 2.62
N SER A 60 -18.40 -2.27 1.94
CA SER A 60 -18.73 -1.19 1.00
C SER A 60 -19.51 -1.69 -0.22
N LEU A 61 -19.18 -2.89 -0.72
CA LEU A 61 -19.94 -3.53 -1.81
C LEU A 61 -21.33 -3.99 -1.36
N ARG A 62 -21.48 -4.50 -0.13
CA ARG A 62 -22.77 -4.92 0.45
C ARG A 62 -23.73 -3.76 0.69
N LYS A 63 -23.24 -2.56 0.97
CA LYS A 63 -24.07 -1.36 1.14
C LYS A 63 -24.54 -0.75 -0.20
N ALA A 64 -24.01 -1.21 -1.32
CA ALA A 64 -24.31 -0.72 -2.66
C ALA A 64 -25.29 -1.62 -3.45
N TRP A 65 -25.83 -2.66 -2.82
CA TRP A 65 -26.88 -3.55 -3.36
C TRP A 65 -28.11 -3.56 -2.46
#